data_AF-A0AAE0W0T3-F1
#
_entry.id   AF-A0AAE0W0T3-F1
#
_cell.length_a   1.000
_cell.length_b   1.000
_cell.length_c   1.000
_cell.angle_alpha   90.00
_cell.angle_beta   90.00
_cell.angle_gamma   90.00
#
_symmetry.space_group_name_H-M   'P 1'
#
loop_
_entity.id
_entity.type
_entity.pdbx_description
1 polymer ?
#
loop_
_entity_poly.entity_id
_entity_poly.type
_entity_poly.pdbx_seq_one_letter_code
_entity_poly.pdbx_strand_id
1 'polypeptide(L)'
;MIKRKKTSLLGLISGVIGGLVTVTPGAGFVGVPGAIIMGLIGGVACWWGVTYLKRMIRLDDSLDVFGIHGVGGIVGALLTGVFTDPALGGSGIYDYVTNSVAADYSIITQVWVQLKAVLVTIVWSGAASAVIFKLVDITIGLRVSEDDEREIYEKSGSDYQTVRLEAVKDALQKENITGMTVSEVRGFGRQKGQRSYTEVRSTGWIIFPKLKLKWWSTITKLI
;
A
#
# COMPACT_ATOMS: atom_id res chain seq x y z
N MET A 1 10.68 -1.71 -7.95
CA MET A 1 10.88 -3.18 -7.89
C MET A 1 12.33 -3.65 -8.05
N ILE A 2 13.34 -2.77 -8.25
CA ILE A 2 14.72 -3.16 -8.61
C ILE A 2 15.71 -3.21 -7.42
N LYS A 3 15.39 -2.58 -6.27
CA LYS A 3 16.29 -2.57 -5.09
C LYS A 3 16.18 -3.79 -4.16
N ARG A 4 15.16 -4.64 -4.34
CA ARG A 4 15.00 -5.87 -3.56
C ARG A 4 14.96 -7.04 -4.53
N LYS A 5 15.90 -7.98 -4.44
CA LYS A 5 15.99 -9.22 -5.25
C LYS A 5 14.77 -10.16 -5.10
N LYS A 6 13.70 -9.71 -4.43
CA LYS A 6 12.44 -10.41 -4.22
C LYS A 6 11.29 -9.44 -4.49
N THR A 7 10.38 -9.83 -5.38
CA THR A 7 9.10 -9.15 -5.59
C THR A 7 8.26 -9.27 -4.32
N SER A 8 7.66 -8.16 -3.87
CA SER A 8 6.78 -8.13 -2.71
C SER A 8 5.34 -8.06 -3.20
N LEU A 9 4.46 -8.89 -2.64
CA LEU A 9 3.02 -8.87 -2.97
C LEU A 9 2.40 -7.50 -2.71
N LEU A 10 2.75 -6.85 -1.59
CA LEU A 10 2.28 -5.49 -1.29
C LEU A 10 2.73 -4.49 -2.36
N GLY A 11 3.98 -4.61 -2.83
CA GLY A 11 4.49 -3.74 -3.89
C GLY A 11 3.77 -3.93 -5.23
N LEU A 12 3.33 -5.16 -5.54
CA LEU A 12 2.52 -5.43 -6.72
C LEU A 12 1.12 -4.85 -6.58
N ILE A 13 0.46 -5.05 -5.43
CA ILE A 13 -0.86 -4.49 -5.15
C ILE A 13 -0.82 -2.95 -5.20
N SER A 14 0.17 -2.30 -4.58
CA SER A 14 0.35 -0.85 -4.66
C SER A 14 0.57 -0.36 -6.10
N GLY A 15 1.24 -1.15 -6.95
CA GLY A 15 1.40 -0.84 -8.36
C GLY A 15 0.08 -0.91 -9.14
N VAL A 16 -0.73 -1.94 -8.88
CA VAL A 16 -2.07 -2.09 -9.49
C VAL A 16 -2.98 -0.94 -9.06
N ILE A 17 -3.00 -0.60 -7.77
CA ILE A 17 -3.78 0.53 -7.25
C ILE A 17 -3.27 1.85 -7.86
N GLY A 18 -1.96 2.06 -7.97
CA GLY A 18 -1.40 3.25 -8.61
C GLY A 18 -1.82 3.41 -10.07
N GLY A 19 -1.87 2.31 -10.83
CA GLY A 19 -2.40 2.32 -12.20
C GLY A 19 -3.89 2.65 -12.25
N LEU A 20 -4.69 2.05 -11.36
CA LEU A 20 -6.14 2.30 -11.24
C LEU A 20 -6.45 3.77 -10.90
N VAL A 21 -5.72 4.33 -9.94
CA VAL A 21 -5.83 5.76 -9.58
C VAL A 21 -5.50 6.64 -10.79
N THR A 22 -4.43 6.31 -11.53
CA THR A 22 -3.97 7.12 -12.65
C THR A 22 -4.99 7.15 -13.80
N VAL A 23 -5.70 6.06 -14.08
CA VAL A 23 -6.71 6.04 -15.15
C VAL A 23 -8.04 6.68 -14.75
N THR A 24 -8.33 6.78 -13.45
CA THR A 24 -9.60 7.31 -12.90
C THR A 24 -10.07 8.63 -13.54
N PRO A 25 -9.24 9.71 -13.64
CA PRO A 25 -9.70 10.97 -14.23
C PRO A 25 -10.02 10.89 -15.73
N GLY A 26 -9.47 9.89 -16.43
CA GLY A 26 -9.66 9.68 -17.87
C GLY A 26 -10.61 8.55 -18.23
N ALA A 27 -11.16 7.80 -17.27
CA ALA A 27 -11.81 6.50 -17.53
C ALA A 27 -12.99 6.56 -18.53
N GLY A 28 -13.69 7.69 -18.61
CA GLY A 28 -14.78 7.89 -19.58
C GLY A 28 -14.36 8.56 -20.90
N PHE A 29 -13.09 8.94 -21.04
CA PHE A 29 -12.60 9.79 -22.14
C PHE A 29 -11.43 9.20 -22.93
N VAL A 30 -10.64 8.31 -22.32
CA VAL A 30 -9.45 7.75 -22.96
C VAL A 30 -9.75 6.40 -23.63
N GLY A 31 -9.12 6.16 -24.77
CA GLY A 31 -9.19 4.86 -25.45
C GLY A 31 -8.40 3.77 -24.73
N VAL A 32 -8.62 2.50 -25.13
CA VAL A 32 -7.91 1.33 -24.57
C VAL A 32 -6.38 1.47 -24.65
N PRO A 33 -5.76 1.92 -25.77
CA PRO A 33 -4.31 2.10 -25.82
C PRO A 33 -3.80 3.16 -24.83
N GLY A 34 -4.52 4.27 -24.70
CA GLY A 34 -4.21 5.32 -23.73
C GLY A 34 -4.29 4.83 -22.29
N ALA A 35 -5.35 4.07 -21.94
CA ALA A 35 -5.53 3.50 -20.61
C ALA A 35 -4.38 2.55 -20.21
N ILE A 36 -3.89 1.72 -21.12
CA ILE A 36 -2.74 0.83 -20.87
C ILE A 36 -1.48 1.66 -20.56
N ILE A 37 -1.21 2.70 -21.36
CA ILE A 37 -0.03 3.56 -21.17
C ILE A 37 -0.14 4.33 -19.85
N MET A 38 -1.32 4.88 -19.53
CA MET A 38 -1.58 5.55 -18.26
C MET A 38 -1.35 4.61 -17.07
N GLY A 39 -1.79 3.35 -17.15
CA GLY A 39 -1.55 2.36 -16.10
C GLY A 39 -0.06 2.08 -15.87
N LEU A 40 0.74 1.96 -16.94
CA LEU A 40 2.19 1.76 -16.86
C LEU A 40 2.91 2.97 -16.26
N ILE A 41 2.62 4.17 -16.77
CA ILE A 41 3.20 5.42 -16.26
C ILE A 41 2.79 5.62 -14.80
N GLY A 42 1.52 5.42 -14.49
CA GLY A 42 0.94 5.51 -13.15
C GLY A 42 1.62 4.59 -12.14
N GLY A 43 1.81 3.32 -12.49
CA GLY A 43 2.49 2.36 -11.63
C GLY A 43 3.93 2.76 -11.31
N VAL A 44 4.67 3.30 -12.29
CA VAL A 44 6.05 3.79 -12.08
C VAL A 44 6.07 5.08 -11.26
N ALA A 45 5.20 6.04 -11.58
CA ALA A 45 5.11 7.32 -10.88
C ALA A 45 4.70 7.15 -9.41
N CYS A 46 3.68 6.33 -9.13
CA CYS A 46 3.24 6.03 -7.77
C CYS A 46 4.35 5.29 -6.99
N TRP A 47 5.04 4.33 -7.61
CA TRP A 47 6.19 3.68 -6.97
C TRP A 47 7.29 4.69 -6.59
N TRP A 48 7.56 5.67 -7.47
CA TRP A 48 8.50 6.75 -7.18
C TRP A 48 8.02 7.64 -6.04
N GLY A 49 6.74 8.02 -6.03
CA GLY A 49 6.10 8.80 -4.97
C GLY A 49 6.26 8.14 -3.59
N VAL A 50 5.91 6.86 -3.51
CA VAL A 50 6.02 6.07 -2.28
C VAL A 50 7.48 5.83 -1.85
N THR A 51 8.41 5.69 -2.80
CA THR A 51 9.79 5.31 -2.45
C THR A 51 10.70 6.50 -2.15
N TYR A 52 10.56 7.57 -2.93
CA TYR A 52 11.50 8.70 -2.95
C TYR A 52 10.85 9.98 -2.48
N LEU A 53 9.67 10.34 -3.00
CA LEU A 53 9.03 11.63 -2.69
C LEU A 53 8.83 11.80 -1.19
N LYS A 54 8.22 10.81 -0.50
CA LYS A 54 8.00 10.88 0.96
C LYS A 54 9.26 11.13 1.79
N ARG A 55 10.41 10.58 1.35
CA ARG A 55 11.69 10.75 2.04
C ARG A 55 12.28 12.14 1.81
N MET A 56 12.04 12.73 0.65
CA MET A 56 12.51 14.08 0.33
C MET A 56 11.73 15.14 1.12
N ILE A 57 10.41 15.00 1.18
CA ILE A 57 9.53 15.98 1.82
C ILE A 57 9.31 15.72 3.32
N ARG A 58 9.87 14.64 3.87
CA ARG A 58 9.73 14.22 5.28
C ARG A 58 8.27 14.19 5.76
N LEU A 59 7.35 13.84 4.88
CA LEU A 59 5.96 13.59 5.25
C LEU A 59 5.85 12.19 5.84
N ASP A 60 5.29 12.11 7.04
CA ASP A 60 4.97 10.84 7.71
C ASP A 60 3.58 10.34 7.28
N ASP A 61 3.52 9.84 6.05
CA ASP A 61 2.32 9.26 5.47
C ASP A 61 2.30 7.75 5.72
N SER A 62 1.57 7.33 6.76
CA SER A 62 1.60 5.95 7.27
C SER A 62 1.08 4.91 6.26
N LEU A 63 0.15 5.30 5.38
CA LEU A 63 -0.49 4.41 4.42
C LEU A 63 -0.06 4.70 2.96
N ASP A 64 0.94 5.55 2.76
CA ASP A 64 1.42 5.94 1.44
C ASP A 64 0.30 6.54 0.54
N VAL A 65 -0.71 7.16 1.15
CA VAL A 65 -1.90 7.71 0.49
C VAL A 65 -1.51 8.81 -0.48
N PHE A 66 -0.67 9.75 -0.07
CA PHE A 66 -0.20 10.83 -0.94
C PHE A 66 0.67 10.28 -2.08
N GLY A 67 1.52 9.30 -1.78
CA GLY A 67 2.40 8.69 -2.78
C GLY A 67 1.67 7.93 -3.89
N ILE A 68 0.52 7.31 -3.58
CA ILE A 68 -0.30 6.59 -4.56
C ILE A 68 -1.41 7.49 -5.12
N HIS A 69 -2.24 8.08 -4.26
CA HIS A 69 -3.42 8.85 -4.68
C HIS A 69 -3.07 10.27 -5.12
N GLY A 70 -2.21 10.96 -4.37
CA GLY A 70 -1.80 12.32 -4.71
C GLY A 70 -0.99 12.36 -6.02
N VAL A 71 0.11 11.62 -6.07
CA VAL A 71 0.96 11.55 -7.27
C VAL A 71 0.22 10.91 -8.45
N GLY A 72 -0.46 9.78 -8.23
CA GLY A 72 -1.22 9.09 -9.27
C GLY A 72 -2.36 9.94 -9.83
N GLY A 73 -3.07 10.69 -8.99
CA GLY A 73 -4.13 11.60 -9.40
C GLY A 73 -3.62 12.77 -10.25
N ILE A 74 -2.49 13.38 -9.85
CA ILE A 74 -1.85 14.47 -10.61
C ILE A 74 -1.40 13.96 -11.99
N VAL A 75 -0.66 12.86 -12.02
CA VAL A 75 -0.17 12.26 -13.27
C VAL A 75 -1.35 11.85 -14.16
N GLY A 76 -2.36 11.21 -13.57
CA GLY A 76 -3.58 10.80 -14.27
C GLY A 76 -4.30 11.98 -14.91
N ALA A 77 -4.55 13.05 -14.16
CA ALA A 77 -5.26 14.22 -14.65
C ALA A 77 -4.54 14.89 -15.83
N LEU A 78 -3.20 15.00 -15.75
CA LEU A 78 -2.39 15.54 -16.85
C LEU A 78 -2.39 14.63 -18.08
N LEU A 79 -2.27 13.31 -17.87
CA LEU A 79 -2.32 12.34 -18.96
C LEU A 79 -3.71 12.25 -19.61
N THR A 80 -4.79 12.50 -18.88
CA THR A 80 -6.13 12.64 -19.46
C THR A 80 -6.15 13.74 -20.53
N GLY A 81 -5.53 14.90 -20.26
CA GLY A 81 -5.43 15.97 -21.26
C GLY A 81 -4.70 15.57 -22.54
N VAL A 82 -3.86 14.52 -22.50
CA VAL A 82 -3.19 13.95 -23.66
C VAL A 82 -4.07 12.89 -24.34
N PHE A 83 -4.52 11.89 -23.59
CA PHE A 83 -5.17 10.69 -24.15
C PHE A 83 -6.68 10.85 -24.44
N THR A 84 -7.28 11.99 -24.10
CA THR A 84 -8.62 12.35 -24.56
C THR A 84 -8.63 12.73 -26.05
N ASP A 85 -7.47 12.94 -26.68
CA ASP A 85 -7.37 13.25 -28.12
C ASP A 85 -8.01 12.13 -28.99
N PRO A 86 -8.99 12.48 -29.86
CA PRO A 86 -9.58 11.53 -30.81
C PRO A 86 -8.56 10.81 -31.69
N ALA A 87 -7.44 11.45 -32.05
CA ALA A 87 -6.38 10.83 -32.86
C ALA A 87 -5.67 9.68 -32.12
N LEU A 88 -5.73 9.66 -30.78
CA LEU A 88 -5.18 8.61 -29.93
C LEU A 88 -6.25 7.58 -29.49
N GLY A 89 -7.46 7.68 -30.05
CA GLY A 89 -8.60 6.83 -29.70
C GLY A 89 -9.38 7.30 -28.48
N GLY A 90 -9.16 8.54 -28.02
CA GLY A 90 -10.00 9.20 -27.01
C GLY A 90 -11.35 9.66 -27.57
N SER A 91 -12.26 10.06 -26.70
CA SER A 91 -13.59 10.54 -27.10
C SER A 91 -13.62 12.00 -27.56
N GLY A 92 -12.52 12.73 -27.37
CA GLY A 92 -12.48 14.18 -27.55
C GLY A 92 -13.28 14.92 -26.48
N ILE A 93 -13.58 16.19 -26.76
CA ILE A 93 -14.36 17.04 -25.86
C ILE A 93 -15.66 17.38 -26.52
N TYR A 94 -16.74 17.05 -25.83
CA TYR A 94 -18.08 17.32 -26.29
C TYR A 94 -18.44 18.79 -26.05
N ASP A 95 -18.78 19.50 -27.11
CA ASP A 95 -19.37 20.83 -27.02
C ASP A 95 -20.90 20.68 -26.96
N TYR A 96 -21.47 20.97 -25.80
CA TYR A 96 -22.91 20.90 -25.56
C TYR A 96 -23.69 22.04 -26.25
N VAL A 97 -23.02 23.10 -26.71
CA VAL A 97 -23.66 24.19 -27.46
C VAL A 97 -23.85 23.78 -28.92
N THR A 98 -22.83 23.16 -29.53
CA THR A 98 -22.91 22.68 -30.93
C THR A 98 -23.39 21.23 -31.05
N ASN A 99 -23.57 20.54 -29.92
CA ASN A 99 -24.00 19.14 -29.82
C ASN A 99 -23.09 18.18 -30.62
N SER A 100 -21.79 18.48 -30.65
CA SER A 100 -20.78 17.74 -31.41
C SER A 100 -19.46 17.68 -30.65
N VAL A 101 -18.61 16.69 -30.98
CA VAL A 101 -17.22 16.69 -30.50
C VAL A 101 -16.48 17.83 -31.20
N ALA A 102 -15.66 18.58 -30.45
CA ALA A 102 -14.87 19.69 -30.99
C ALA A 102 -14.01 19.19 -32.17
N ALA A 103 -14.11 19.89 -33.31
CA ALA A 103 -13.41 19.52 -34.54
C ALA A 103 -11.88 19.58 -34.39
N ASP A 104 -11.40 20.56 -33.61
CA ASP A 104 -9.98 20.78 -33.35
C ASP A 104 -9.65 20.47 -31.89
N TYR A 105 -9.12 19.28 -31.64
CA TYR A 105 -8.57 18.93 -30.33
C TYR A 105 -7.14 19.44 -30.20
N SER A 106 -6.84 20.20 -29.14
CA SER A 106 -5.48 20.63 -28.82
C SER A 106 -5.02 20.02 -27.50
N ILE A 107 -4.06 19.09 -27.60
CA ILE A 107 -3.42 18.44 -26.44
C ILE A 107 -2.86 19.48 -25.46
N ILE A 108 -2.15 20.50 -25.98
CA ILE A 108 -1.50 21.51 -25.12
C ILE A 108 -2.55 22.29 -24.32
N THR A 109 -3.61 22.73 -24.99
CA THR A 109 -4.71 23.44 -24.34
C THR A 109 -5.36 22.57 -23.26
N GLN A 110 -5.59 21.29 -23.54
CA GLN A 110 -6.22 20.40 -22.58
C GLN A 110 -5.34 20.05 -21.39
N VAL A 111 -4.06 19.77 -21.61
CA VAL A 111 -3.10 19.60 -20.51
C VAL A 111 -3.04 20.85 -19.63
N TRP A 112 -3.13 22.05 -20.22
CA TRP A 112 -3.14 23.30 -19.47
C TRP A 112 -4.41 23.48 -18.62
N VAL A 113 -5.58 23.10 -19.16
CA VAL A 113 -6.84 23.09 -18.39
C VAL A 113 -6.75 22.10 -17.22
N GLN A 114 -6.25 20.89 -17.47
CA GLN A 114 -6.08 19.87 -16.44
C GLN A 114 -5.08 20.31 -15.37
N LEU A 115 -3.99 20.97 -15.75
CA LEU A 115 -3.04 21.52 -14.78
C LEU A 115 -3.69 22.57 -13.87
N LYS A 116 -4.51 23.48 -14.43
CA LYS A 116 -5.27 24.44 -13.62
C LYS A 116 -6.22 23.74 -12.65
N ALA A 117 -6.95 22.73 -13.12
CA ALA A 117 -7.86 21.96 -12.28
C ALA A 117 -7.11 21.27 -11.13
N VAL A 118 -5.95 20.67 -11.41
CA VAL A 118 -5.08 20.06 -10.40
C VAL A 118 -4.62 21.08 -9.36
N LEU A 119 -4.12 22.25 -9.79
CA LEU A 119 -3.65 23.29 -8.87
C LEU A 119 -4.77 23.80 -7.97
N VAL A 120 -5.95 24.07 -8.55
CA VAL A 120 -7.14 24.48 -7.78
C VAL A 120 -7.51 23.41 -6.75
N THR A 121 -7.50 22.13 -7.15
CA THR A 121 -7.84 21.01 -6.27
C THR A 121 -6.83 20.86 -5.12
N ILE A 122 -5.53 21.00 -5.40
CA ILE A 122 -4.48 20.95 -4.37
C ILE A 122 -4.66 22.09 -3.36
N VAL A 123 -4.84 23.32 -3.85
CA VAL A 123 -5.01 24.49 -2.97
C VAL A 123 -6.28 24.36 -2.13
N TRP A 124 -7.40 24.01 -2.76
CA TRP A 124 -8.67 23.86 -2.06
C TRP A 124 -8.64 22.75 -1.02
N SER A 125 -8.22 21.54 -1.40
CA SER A 125 -8.16 20.40 -0.48
C SER A 125 -7.16 20.63 0.66
N GLY A 126 -5.99 21.21 0.37
CA GLY A 126 -4.99 21.55 1.37
C GLY A 126 -5.48 22.60 2.36
N ALA A 127 -6.05 23.71 1.86
CA ALA A 127 -6.56 24.79 2.70
C ALA A 127 -7.76 24.32 3.55
N ALA A 128 -8.75 23.68 2.93
CA ALA A 128 -9.93 23.17 3.64
C ALA A 128 -9.53 22.14 4.72
N SER A 129 -8.65 21.20 4.39
CA SER A 129 -8.17 20.20 5.36
C SER A 129 -7.40 20.87 6.50
N ALA A 130 -6.54 21.86 6.22
CA ALA A 130 -5.80 22.57 7.26
C ALA A 130 -6.74 23.31 8.23
N VAL A 131 -7.79 23.96 7.72
CA VAL A 131 -8.79 24.63 8.56
C VAL A 131 -9.54 23.60 9.41
N ILE A 132 -10.03 22.52 8.80
CA ILE A 132 -10.78 21.48 9.51
C ILE A 132 -9.92 20.83 10.59
N PHE A 133 -8.70 20.39 10.24
CA PHE A 133 -7.81 19.79 11.21
C PHE A 133 -7.45 20.75 12.33
N LYS A 134 -7.28 22.05 12.06
CA LYS A 134 -7.01 23.02 13.12
C LYS A 134 -8.20 23.23 14.05
N LEU A 135 -9.42 23.23 13.52
CA LEU A 135 -10.63 23.31 14.34
C LEU A 135 -10.81 22.06 15.22
N VAL A 136 -10.54 20.87 14.67
CA VAL A 136 -10.62 19.62 15.44
C VAL A 136 -9.52 19.57 16.51
N ASP A 137 -8.31 20.00 16.17
CA ASP A 137 -7.16 20.09 17.10
C ASP A 137 -7.48 20.98 18.31
N ILE A 138 -8.18 22.10 18.11
CA ILE A 138 -8.55 23.02 19.20
C ILE A 138 -9.74 22.50 20.03
N THR A 139 -10.67 21.76 19.43
CA THR A 139 -11.92 21.35 20.11
C THR A 139 -11.80 20.02 20.84
N ILE A 140 -11.16 19.02 20.22
CA ILE A 140 -11.08 17.65 20.74
C ILE A 140 -9.63 17.23 20.98
N GLY A 141 -8.69 17.80 20.20
CA GLY A 141 -7.30 17.33 20.13
C GLY A 141 -7.17 16.21 19.10
N LEU A 142 -6.30 16.40 18.10
CA LEU A 142 -6.16 15.46 16.98
C LEU A 142 -5.21 14.29 17.27
N ARG A 143 -4.21 14.52 18.14
CA ARG A 143 -3.14 13.56 18.41
C ARG A 143 -3.18 13.12 19.87
N VAL A 144 -3.00 11.82 20.04
CA VAL A 144 -2.84 11.17 21.34
C VAL A 144 -1.52 11.62 21.98
N SER A 145 -1.44 11.67 23.31
CA SER A 145 -0.20 12.08 23.99
C SER A 145 0.94 11.11 23.69
N GLU A 146 2.20 11.56 23.77
CA GLU A 146 3.35 10.68 23.48
C GLU A 146 3.44 9.49 24.45
N ASP A 147 3.01 9.68 25.69
CA ASP A 147 2.99 8.61 26.71
C ASP A 147 1.91 7.57 26.39
N ASP A 148 0.72 8.02 25.99
CA ASP A 148 -0.35 7.13 25.53
C ASP A 148 0.04 6.40 24.23
N GLU A 149 0.71 7.07 23.28
CA GLU A 149 1.25 6.42 22.07
C GLU A 149 2.22 5.29 22.44
N ARG A 150 3.13 5.51 23.41
CA ARG A 150 4.07 4.46 23.90
C ARG A 150 3.34 3.29 24.55
N GLU A 151 2.37 3.56 25.42
CA GLU A 151 1.60 2.51 26.09
C GLU A 151 0.81 1.65 25.08
N ILE A 152 0.23 2.28 24.06
CA ILE A 152 -0.46 1.57 22.96
C ILE A 152 0.52 0.67 22.19
N TYR A 153 1.74 1.13 21.90
CA TYR A 153 2.75 0.30 21.25
C TYR A 153 3.16 -0.91 22.11
N GLU A 154 3.29 -0.75 23.42
CA GLU A 154 3.62 -1.85 24.33
C GLU A 154 2.48 -2.87 24.46
N LYS A 155 1.25 -2.40 24.66
CA LYS A 155 0.05 -3.26 24.76
C LYS A 155 -0.20 -4.03 23.46
N SER A 156 -0.15 -3.35 22.32
CA SER A 156 -0.34 -4.00 21.01
C SER A 156 0.73 -5.05 20.74
N GLY A 157 1.99 -4.78 21.11
CA GLY A 157 3.09 -5.76 21.02
C GLY A 157 2.84 -7.01 21.87
N SER A 158 2.29 -6.85 23.08
CA SER A 158 1.91 -7.97 23.96
C SER A 158 0.78 -8.81 23.37
N ASP A 159 -0.25 -8.17 22.83
CA ASP A 159 -1.41 -8.85 22.24
C ASP A 159 -1.04 -9.64 20.96
N TYR A 160 -0.10 -9.14 20.16
CA TYR A 160 0.44 -9.93 19.05
C TYR A 160 1.18 -11.20 19.51
N GLN A 161 1.77 -11.20 20.71
CA GLN A 161 2.45 -12.37 21.26
C GLN A 161 1.45 -13.41 21.80
N THR A 162 0.37 -12.96 22.44
CA THR A 162 -0.69 -13.85 22.97
C THR A 162 -1.41 -14.57 21.84
N VAL A 163 -1.83 -13.87 20.79
CA VAL A 163 -2.49 -14.48 19.61
C VAL A 163 -1.59 -15.52 18.93
N ARG A 164 -0.28 -15.27 18.86
CA ARG A 164 0.69 -16.24 18.31
C ARG A 164 0.86 -17.46 19.21
N LEU A 165 0.87 -17.26 20.52
CA LEU A 165 0.96 -18.33 21.49
C LEU A 165 -0.25 -19.26 21.41
N GLU A 166 -1.45 -18.70 21.29
CA GLU A 166 -2.70 -19.47 21.14
C GLU A 166 -2.69 -20.28 19.84
N ALA A 167 -2.36 -19.66 18.70
CA ALA A 167 -2.27 -20.36 17.42
C ALA A 167 -1.26 -21.54 17.44
N VAL A 168 -0.15 -21.40 18.17
CA VAL A 168 0.83 -22.49 18.33
C VAL A 168 0.32 -23.57 19.28
N LYS A 169 -0.34 -23.20 20.38
CA LYS A 169 -0.94 -24.16 21.31
C LYS A 169 -2.01 -25.01 20.61
N ASP A 170 -2.87 -24.38 19.81
CA ASP A 170 -3.90 -25.06 19.03
C ASP A 170 -3.29 -26.03 18.01
N ALA A 171 -2.22 -25.61 17.33
CA ALA A 171 -1.50 -26.48 16.40
C ALA A 171 -0.82 -27.68 17.09
N LEU A 172 -0.23 -27.49 18.28
CA LEU A 172 0.38 -28.59 19.04
C LEU A 172 -0.65 -29.58 19.57
N GLN A 173 -1.81 -29.07 19.99
CA GLN A 173 -2.92 -29.88 20.47
C GLN A 173 -3.52 -30.72 19.34
N LYS A 174 -3.58 -30.18 18.12
CA LYS A 174 -4.03 -30.89 16.92
C LYS A 174 -3.12 -32.07 16.53
N GLU A 175 -1.81 -31.95 16.77
CA GLU A 175 -0.82 -33.01 16.50
C GLU A 175 -0.64 -33.99 17.69
N ASN A 176 -1.51 -33.91 18.71
CA ASN A 176 -1.51 -34.75 19.90
C ASN A 176 -0.18 -34.74 20.69
N ILE A 177 0.58 -33.64 20.60
CA ILE A 177 1.84 -33.45 21.32
C ILE A 177 1.49 -33.01 22.76
N THR A 178 1.50 -33.96 23.68
CA THR A 178 1.25 -33.73 25.12
C THR A 178 2.57 -33.56 25.88
N GLY A 179 2.57 -32.74 26.94
CA GLY A 179 3.74 -32.52 27.82
C GLY A 179 4.65 -31.33 27.46
N MET A 180 4.29 -30.52 26.46
CA MET A 180 5.08 -29.38 26.01
C MET A 180 4.38 -28.04 26.29
N THR A 181 4.89 -27.25 27.24
CA THR A 181 4.39 -25.88 27.47
C THR A 181 5.19 -24.88 26.65
N VAL A 182 4.53 -24.24 25.67
CA VAL A 182 5.09 -23.12 24.92
C VAL A 182 4.92 -21.85 25.74
N SER A 183 6.03 -21.28 26.18
CA SER A 183 6.05 -20.09 27.05
C SER A 183 6.15 -18.77 26.29
N GLU A 184 6.78 -18.78 25.11
CA GLU A 184 7.04 -17.59 24.31
C GLU A 184 7.26 -18.00 22.85
N VAL A 185 6.64 -17.28 21.91
CA VAL A 185 6.84 -17.46 20.46
C VAL A 185 7.64 -16.28 19.93
N ARG A 186 8.98 -16.43 19.86
CA ARG A 186 9.92 -15.34 19.50
C ARG A 186 9.91 -14.94 18.02
N GLY A 187 8.94 -15.43 17.24
CA GLY A 187 8.77 -15.17 15.81
C GLY A 187 9.22 -16.34 14.93
N PHE A 188 9.02 -16.19 13.62
CA PHE A 188 9.40 -17.17 12.62
C PHE A 188 10.78 -16.84 12.06
N GLY A 189 11.80 -17.61 12.42
CA GLY A 189 13.17 -17.38 11.98
C GLY A 189 13.66 -18.47 11.05
N ARG A 190 14.28 -18.08 9.94
CA ARG A 190 15.02 -18.96 9.03
C ARG A 190 16.09 -19.74 9.84
N GLN A 191 16.01 -21.07 9.87
CA GLN A 191 17.00 -21.89 10.56
C GLN A 191 18.32 -21.79 9.77
N LYS A 192 19.36 -21.23 10.41
CA LYS A 192 20.70 -21.11 9.85
C LYS A 192 21.36 -22.49 9.98
N GLY A 193 21.44 -23.23 8.88
CA GLY A 193 22.23 -24.47 8.85
C GLY A 193 21.62 -25.58 8.00
N GLN A 194 21.59 -25.40 6.69
CA GLN A 194 21.90 -26.47 5.72
C GLN A 194 22.06 -25.83 4.34
N ARG A 195 23.27 -25.95 3.78
CA ARG A 195 23.54 -25.70 2.35
C ARG A 195 23.61 -27.08 1.69
N SER A 196 22.76 -27.35 0.70
CA SER A 196 23.21 -27.93 -0.56
C SER A 196 22.12 -27.81 -1.62
N TYR A 197 22.57 -27.57 -2.84
CA TYR A 197 21.80 -27.37 -4.07
C TYR A 197 21.60 -28.74 -4.74
N THR A 198 20.37 -29.16 -5.01
CA THR A 198 19.92 -29.85 -6.25
C THR A 198 18.46 -30.28 -6.12
N GLU A 199 17.65 -29.80 -7.06
CA GLU A 199 16.49 -30.48 -7.66
C GLU A 199 15.18 -30.77 -6.86
N VAL A 200 14.09 -30.43 -7.57
CA VAL A 200 12.72 -30.99 -7.54
C VAL A 200 11.71 -30.55 -6.45
N ARG A 201 10.60 -30.01 -6.97
CA ARG A 201 9.19 -30.02 -6.49
C ARG A 201 8.72 -29.03 -5.43
N SER A 202 7.67 -28.30 -5.85
CA SER A 202 6.50 -27.87 -5.08
C SER A 202 6.32 -28.62 -3.75
N THR A 203 6.68 -28.00 -2.64
CA THR A 203 6.15 -28.33 -1.31
C THR A 203 6.28 -27.12 -0.40
N GLY A 204 5.27 -26.92 0.46
CA GLY A 204 5.12 -25.76 1.34
C GLY A 204 6.36 -25.51 2.19
N TRP A 205 6.77 -24.25 2.24
CA TRP A 205 7.79 -23.79 3.18
C TRP A 205 7.21 -23.94 4.60
N ILE A 206 7.64 -24.97 5.33
CA ILE A 206 7.31 -25.08 6.76
C ILE A 206 8.20 -24.09 7.50
N ILE A 207 7.69 -22.87 7.65
CA ILE A 207 8.29 -21.87 8.50
C ILE A 207 7.94 -22.29 9.94
N PHE A 208 8.89 -22.89 10.66
CA PHE A 208 8.66 -23.27 12.06
C PHE A 208 8.84 -22.05 12.99
N PRO A 209 7.95 -21.86 13.97
CA PRO A 209 8.08 -20.80 14.96
C PRO A 209 9.30 -21.08 15.85
N LYS A 210 10.06 -20.03 16.23
CA LYS A 210 11.10 -20.15 17.27
C LYS A 210 10.42 -20.17 18.63
N LEU A 211 10.25 -21.36 19.19
CA LEU A 211 9.61 -21.58 20.47
C LEU A 211 10.64 -21.59 21.60
N LYS A 212 10.33 -20.91 22.71
CA LYS A 212 11.02 -21.15 23.97
C LYS A 212 10.24 -22.23 24.74
N LEU A 213 10.80 -23.42 24.72
CA LEU A 213 10.19 -24.63 25.26
C LEU A 213 10.72 -24.86 26.67
N LYS A 214 9.82 -25.08 27.63
CA LYS A 214 10.18 -25.48 28.98
C LYS A 214 9.73 -26.93 29.15
N TRP A 215 10.68 -27.83 29.37
CA TRP A 215 10.41 -29.27 29.55
C TRP A 215 10.38 -29.58 31.05
N TRP A 216 9.29 -30.18 31.52
CA TRP A 216 9.20 -30.68 32.90
C TRP A 216 9.67 -32.13 32.90
N SER A 217 10.86 -32.40 33.44
CA SER A 217 11.29 -33.77 33.71
C SER A 217 10.58 -34.29 34.96
N THR A 218 9.32 -34.71 34.83
CA THR A 218 8.70 -35.60 35.82
C THR A 218 8.63 -36.99 35.24
N ILE A 219 9.80 -37.59 35.07
CA ILE A 219 9.94 -39.03 35.16
C ILE A 219 10.55 -39.28 36.53
N THR A 220 9.71 -39.40 37.55
CA THR A 220 10.10 -40.07 38.78
C THR A 220 8.85 -40.59 39.49
N LYS A 221 8.75 -41.93 39.48
CA LYS A 221 7.99 -42.79 40.40
C LYS A 221 6.47 -42.78 40.26
N LEU A 222 5.98 -43.60 39.33
CA LEU A 222 4.88 -44.51 39.63
C LEU A 222 5.41 -45.94 39.47
N ILE A 223 4.97 -46.78 40.40
CA ILE A 223 5.17 -48.23 40.53
C ILE A 223 4.89 -48.94 39.22
#